data_AF-A0A7K4BH64-F1
#
_entry.id   AF-A0A7K4BH64-F1
#
_cell.length_a   1.000
_cell.length_b   1.000
_cell.length_c   1.000
_cell.angle_alpha   90.00
_cell.angle_beta   90.00
_cell.angle_gamma   90.00
#
_symmetry.space_group_name_H-M   'P 1'
#
loop_
_entity.id
_entity.type
_entity.pdbx_description
1 polymer ?
#
loop_
_entity_poly.entity_id
_entity_poly.type
_entity_poly.pdbx_seq_one_letter_code
_entity_poly.pdbx_strand_id
1 'polypeptide(L)' 'MVKQGHWIRARGCVYNVNYHFVWSVKYRRKVLTGDVA' A
#
# COMPACT_ATOMS: atom_id res chain seq x y z
N MET A 1 19.99 -7.58 0.97
CA MET A 1 18.94 -6.56 1.19
C MET A 1 19.21 -5.41 0.23
N VAL A 2 18.45 -5.29 -0.87
CA VAL A 2 18.73 -4.29 -1.91
C VAL A 2 18.25 -2.92 -1.41
N LYS A 3 19.16 -1.95 -1.34
CA LYS A 3 18.82 -0.55 -1.05
C LYS A 3 17.99 -0.03 -2.24
N GLN A 4 16.68 0.13 -2.05
CA GLN A 4 15.79 0.65 -3.10
C GLN A 4 16.06 2.15 -3.25
N GLY A 5 16.67 2.54 -4.37
CA GLY A 5 16.75 3.95 -4.76
C GLY A 5 15.37 4.47 -5.15
N HIS A 6 15.25 5.79 -5.36
CA HIS A 6 14.01 6.45 -5.79
C HIS A 6 13.36 5.82 -7.04
N TRP A 7 14.12 5.06 -7.84
CA TRP A 7 13.62 4.37 -9.03
C TRP A 7 14.00 2.89 -8.97
N ILE A 8 13.03 2.03 -9.29
CA ILE A 8 13.21 0.58 -9.38
C ILE A 8 13.32 0.21 -10.86
N ARG A 9 14.26 -0.69 -11.19
CA ARG A 9 14.51 -1.17 -12.56
C ARG A 9 14.13 -2.64 -12.67
N ALA A 10 13.28 -2.98 -13.62
CA ALA A 10 13.00 -4.35 -14.05
C ALA A 10 13.48 -4.57 -15.50
N ARG A 11 13.41 -5.82 -15.98
CA ARG A 11 14.00 -6.25 -17.25
C ARG A 11 13.56 -5.42 -18.49
N GLY A 12 12.40 -4.79 -18.46
CA GLY A 12 11.88 -3.98 -19.58
C GLY A 12 11.27 -2.63 -19.17
N CYS A 13 11.39 -2.22 -17.91
CA CYS A 13 10.83 -0.94 -17.46
C CYS A 13 11.58 -0.38 -16.26
N VAL A 14 11.49 0.94 -16.12
CA VAL A 14 11.91 1.67 -14.93
C VAL A 14 10.65 2.27 -14.33
N TYR A 15 10.42 2.03 -13.05
CA TYR A 15 9.19 2.46 -12.40
C TYR A 15 9.46 2.96 -10.99
N ASN A 16 8.59 3.85 -10.52
CA ASN A 16 8.46 4.24 -9.13
C ASN A 16 6.96 4.35 -8.88
N VAL A 17 6.41 3.33 -8.23
CA VAL A 17 4.96 3.15 -8.11
C VAL A 17 4.63 3.15 -6.63
N ASN A 18 4.01 4.25 -6.20
CA ASN A 18 3.55 4.44 -4.83
C ASN A 18 2.03 4.44 -4.82
N TYR A 19 1.42 3.63 -3.96
CA TYR A 19 -0.02 3.56 -3.80
C TYR A 19 -0.43 4.02 -2.41
N HIS A 20 -1.36 4.98 -2.35
CA HIS A 20 -2.13 5.25 -1.15
C HIS A 20 -3.48 4.56 -1.27
N PHE A 21 -3.59 3.38 -0.64
CA PHE A 21 -4.79 2.55 -0.71
C PHE A 21 -5.53 2.58 0.63
N VAL A 22 -6.79 3.02 0.59
CA VAL A 22 -7.66 3.11 1.76
C VAL A 22 -9.00 2.50 1.39
N TRP A 23 -9.58 1.71 2.28
CA TRP A 23 -10.94 1.21 2.14
C TRP A 23 -11.75 1.51 3.41
N SER A 24 -13.07 1.38 3.29
CA SER A 24 -13.99 1.53 4.40
C SER A 24 -14.77 0.23 4.59
N VAL A 25 -15.20 -0.02 5.82
CA VAL A 25 -16.07 -1.16 6.10
C VAL A 25 -17.46 -0.95 5.48
N LYS A 26 -18.17 -2.06 5.24
CA LYS A 26 -19.55 -2.03 4.72
C LYS A 26 -20.43 -1.17 5.63
N TYR A 27 -21.20 -0.25 5.02
CA TYR A 27 -22.05 0.75 5.70
C TYR A 27 -21.30 1.70 6.66
N ARG A 28 -19.97 1.83 6.54
CA ARG A 28 -19.14 2.71 7.38
C ARG A 28 -19.35 2.48 8.89
N ARG A 29 -19.66 1.24 9.29
CA ARG A 29 -19.84 0.88 10.70
C ARG A 29 -18.51 1.07 11.45
N LYS A 30 -18.54 1.55 12.69
CA LYS A 30 -17.33 1.71 13.50
C LYS A 30 -16.93 0.39 14.15
N VAL A 31 -16.55 -0.60 13.33
CA VAL A 31 -16.24 -1.98 13.77
C VAL A 31 -14.74 -2.27 13.85
N LEU A 32 -13.90 -1.42 13.23
CA LEU A 32 -12.44 -1.52 13.32
C LEU A 32 -11.95 -0.85 14.62
N THR A 33 -12.31 -1.42 15.76
CA THR A 33 -11.95 -0.92 17.11
C THR A 33 -11.70 -2.10 18.04
N GLY A 34 -10.76 -1.98 18.99
CA GLY A 34 -10.42 -3.06 19.94
C GLY A 34 -9.62 -4.20 19.28
N ASP A 35 -9.91 -5.45 19.64
CA ASP A 35 -9.18 -6.65 19.16
C ASP A 35 -9.27 -6.90 17.64
N VAL A 36 -10.16 -6.20 16.94
CA VAL A 36 -10.41 -6.35 15.49
C VAL A 36 -9.52 -5.43 14.65
N ALA A 37 -8.87 -4.42 15.26
CA ALA A 37 -8.00 -3.46 14.57
C ALA A 37 -6.61 -4.03 14.22
#